data_AF-A0A1D2I480-F1
#
_entry.id   AF-A0A1D2I480-F1
#
_cell.length_a   1.000
_cell.length_b   1.000
_cell.length_c   1.000
_cell.angle_alpha   90.00
_cell.angle_beta   90.00
_cell.angle_gamma   90.00
#
_symmetry.space_group_name_H-M   'P 1'
#
loop_
_entity.id
_entity.type
_entity.pdbx_description
1 polymer ?
#
loop_
_entity_poly.entity_id
_entity_poly.type
_entity_poly.pdbx_seq_one_letter_code
_entity_poly.pdbx_strand_id
1 'polypeptide(L)'
;MTARLPPHLIAERAARAAETVRRQPCPRCGADTLVARTPDRVAAVDVRTDPDPIDPATIPADRKRLAWCLTGGQHAPQRIRWRDRWHAPHCTHPVLIDHHCPPQPVQETLL
;
A
#
# COMPACT_ATOMS: atom_id res chain seq x y z
N MET A 1 13.05 -30.10 -18.21
CA MET A 1 13.83 -28.93 -18.68
C MET A 1 13.10 -27.67 -18.23
N THR A 2 13.49 -27.04 -17.13
CA THR A 2 12.89 -25.80 -16.65
C THR A 2 13.33 -24.65 -17.56
N ALA A 3 12.40 -24.12 -18.36
CA ALA A 3 12.68 -22.95 -19.18
C ALA A 3 13.15 -21.79 -18.29
N ARG A 4 14.36 -21.30 -18.54
CA ARG A 4 14.92 -20.16 -17.82
C ARG A 4 14.15 -18.91 -18.26
N LEU A 5 13.49 -18.22 -17.33
CA LEU A 5 12.78 -16.99 -17.64
C LEU A 5 13.77 -15.94 -18.19
N PRO A 6 13.36 -15.13 -19.19
CA PRO A 6 14.11 -13.97 -19.63
C PRO A 6 14.47 -13.02 -18.48
N PRO A 7 15.66 -12.38 -18.50
CA PRO A 7 16.12 -11.50 -17.43
C PRO A 7 15.16 -10.36 -17.07
N HIS A 8 14.46 -9.78 -18.06
CA HIS A 8 13.49 -8.70 -17.81
C HIS A 8 12.30 -9.19 -16.98
N LEU A 9 11.80 -10.40 -17.23
CA LEU A 9 10.72 -10.99 -16.42
C LEU A 9 11.18 -11.34 -14.99
N ILE A 10 12.46 -11.72 -14.83
CA ILE A 10 13.06 -11.93 -13.50
C ILE A 10 13.12 -10.60 -12.75
N ALA A 11 13.59 -9.53 -13.40
CA ALA A 11 13.67 -8.20 -12.79
C ALA A 11 12.29 -7.64 -12.43
N GLU A 12 11.29 -7.78 -13.31
CA GLU A 12 9.91 -7.40 -13.02
C GLU A 12 9.33 -8.19 -11.84
N ARG A 13 9.58 -9.50 -11.78
CA ARG A 13 9.13 -10.34 -10.68
C ARG A 13 9.82 -9.96 -9.38
N ALA A 14 11.12 -9.68 -9.40
CA ALA A 14 11.86 -9.19 -8.25
C ALA A 14 11.34 -7.83 -7.78
N ALA A 15 11.09 -6.89 -8.69
CA ALA A 15 10.50 -5.59 -8.38
C ALA A 15 9.06 -5.71 -7.85
N ARG A 16 8.29 -6.71 -8.29
CA ARG A 16 6.95 -7.01 -7.76
C ARG A 16 7.01 -7.61 -6.36
N ALA A 17 8.01 -8.46 -6.09
CA ALA A 17 8.24 -9.08 -4.79
C ALA A 17 8.94 -8.15 -3.80
N ALA A 18 9.60 -7.10 -4.28
CA ALA A 18 10.28 -6.13 -3.45
C ALA A 18 9.29 -5.43 -2.52
N GLU A 19 9.66 -5.35 -1.25
CA GLU A 19 8.92 -4.62 -0.21
C GLU A 19 9.07 -3.08 -0.34
N THR A 20 9.60 -2.63 -1.47
CA THR A 20 9.84 -1.21 -1.73
C THR A 20 8.56 -0.55 -2.19
N VAL A 21 8.29 0.62 -1.64
CA VAL A 21 7.14 1.44 -2.01
C VAL A 21 7.28 1.92 -3.45
N ARG A 22 6.19 1.80 -4.22
CA ARG A 22 6.07 2.34 -5.57
C ARG A 22 4.76 3.10 -5.74
N ARG A 23 4.80 4.18 -6.53
CA ARG A 23 3.60 4.88 -6.98
C ARG A 23 2.98 4.13 -8.14
N GLN A 24 1.69 3.81 -8.03
CA GLN A 24 0.91 3.21 -9.11
C GLN A 24 -0.52 3.73 -9.08
N PRO A 25 -1.15 4.03 -10.22
CA PRO A 25 -2.56 4.36 -10.23
C PRO A 25 -3.41 3.18 -9.78
N CYS A 26 -4.56 3.47 -9.18
CA CYS A 26 -5.55 2.48 -8.81
C CYS A 26 -6.18 1.88 -10.09
N PRO A 27 -6.16 0.55 -10.27
CA PRO A 27 -6.70 -0.08 -11.48
C PRO A 27 -8.22 0.07 -11.61
N ARG A 28 -8.93 0.44 -10.53
CA ARG A 28 -10.38 0.57 -10.52
C ARG A 28 -10.87 2.00 -10.73
N CYS A 29 -10.23 2.98 -10.10
CA CYS A 29 -10.67 4.39 -10.17
C CYS A 29 -9.63 5.35 -10.78
N GLY A 30 -8.43 4.87 -11.11
CA GLY A 30 -7.36 5.70 -11.69
C GLY A 30 -6.63 6.61 -10.70
N ALA A 31 -7.10 6.76 -9.46
CA ALA A 31 -6.47 7.61 -8.45
C ALA A 31 -5.01 7.20 -8.17
N ASP A 32 -4.14 8.17 -7.87
CA ASP A 32 -2.78 7.89 -7.45
C ASP A 32 -2.78 7.12 -6.12
N THR A 33 -1.94 6.09 -6.02
CA THR A 33 -1.79 5.29 -4.80
C THR A 33 -0.34 4.88 -4.58
N LEU A 34 0.00 4.54 -3.34
CA LEU A 34 1.24 3.85 -3.00
C LEU A 34 0.95 2.36 -2.84
N VAL A 35 1.81 1.53 -3.44
CA VAL A 35 1.73 0.09 -3.25
C VAL A 35 3.06 -0.48 -2.80
N ALA A 36 3.01 -1.50 -1.95
CA ALA A 36 4.16 -2.28 -1.52
C ALA A 36 3.71 -3.66 -1.07
N ARG A 37 4.63 -4.62 -1.09
CA ARG A 37 4.45 -5.89 -0.39
C ARG A 37 4.98 -5.74 1.03
N THR A 38 4.20 -6.12 2.04
CA THR A 38 4.61 -6.02 3.45
C THR A 38 4.73 -7.40 4.09
N PRO A 39 5.85 -7.73 4.75
CA PRO A 39 6.05 -9.00 5.46
C PRO A 39 5.48 -8.97 6.88
N ASP A 40 4.90 -7.86 7.33
CA ASP A 40 4.44 -7.65 8.72
C ASP A 40 3.20 -8.49 9.10
N ARG A 41 2.79 -9.42 8.23
CA ARG A 41 1.76 -10.42 8.50
C ARG A 41 2.27 -11.82 8.16
N VAL A 42 1.59 -12.84 8.69
CA VAL A 42 1.92 -14.27 8.51
C VAL A 42 2.13 -14.65 7.03
N ALA A 43 1.48 -13.93 6.11
CA ALA A 43 1.79 -13.95 4.69
C ALA A 43 2.08 -12.53 4.21
N ALA A 44 3.02 -12.40 3.27
CA ALA A 44 3.30 -11.12 2.64
C ALA A 44 2.06 -10.64 1.86
N VAL A 45 1.53 -9.47 2.22
CA VAL A 45 0.33 -8.90 1.57
C VAL A 45 0.69 -7.73 0.68
N ASP A 46 0.00 -7.61 -0.44
CA ASP A 46 0.10 -6.45 -1.32
C ASP A 46 -0.81 -5.34 -0.77
N VAL A 47 -0.20 -4.27 -0.29
CA VAL A 47 -0.89 -3.12 0.29
C VAL A 47 -1.08 -2.05 -0.78
N ARG A 48 -2.22 -1.35 -0.74
CA ARG A 48 -2.48 -0.15 -1.53
C ARG A 48 -3.03 0.94 -0.61
N THR A 49 -2.33 2.06 -0.51
CA THR A 49 -2.74 3.20 0.33
C THR A 49 -2.98 4.44 -0.52
N ASP A 50 -3.73 5.38 0.02
CA ASP A 50 -3.67 6.75 -0.48
C ASP A 50 -2.23 7.30 -0.32
N PRO A 51 -1.77 8.17 -1.22
CA PRO A 51 -0.37 8.61 -1.24
C PRO A 51 -0.08 9.71 -0.21
N ASP A 52 -1.11 10.41 0.24
CA ASP A 52 -0.99 11.56 1.12
C ASP A 52 -1.08 11.12 2.59
N PRO A 53 -0.07 11.45 3.41
CA PRO A 53 -0.13 11.14 4.83
C PRO A 53 -1.27 11.85 5.55
N ILE A 54 -1.83 11.17 6.54
CA ILE A 54 -2.89 11.70 7.41
C ILE A 54 -2.37 11.89 8.83
N ASP A 55 -3.05 12.75 9.59
CA ASP A 55 -2.84 12.86 11.03
C ASP A 55 -3.34 11.56 11.71
N PRO A 56 -2.48 10.86 12.50
CA PRO A 56 -2.90 9.67 13.23
C PRO A 56 -4.12 9.86 14.13
N ALA A 57 -4.37 11.07 14.64
CA ALA A 57 -5.53 11.37 15.47
C ALA A 57 -6.87 11.32 14.70
N THR A 58 -6.81 11.37 13.36
CA THR A 58 -7.99 11.35 12.48
C THR A 58 -8.41 9.94 12.05
N ILE A 59 -7.64 8.91 12.43
CA ILE A 59 -7.93 7.52 12.05
C ILE A 59 -9.23 7.07 12.73
N PRO A 60 -10.24 6.63 11.96
CA PRO A 60 -11.48 6.12 12.54
C PRO A 60 -11.24 4.92 13.45
N ALA A 61 -11.82 4.96 14.65
CA ALA A 61 -11.72 3.87 15.62
C ALA A 61 -12.38 2.57 15.14
N ASP A 62 -13.29 2.65 14.16
CA ASP A 62 -14.03 1.51 13.59
C ASP A 62 -13.17 0.58 12.72
N ARG A 63 -11.91 0.95 12.46
CA ARG A 63 -10.89 0.16 11.73
C ARG A 63 -11.35 -0.36 10.38
N LYS A 64 -12.37 0.24 9.74
CA LYS A 64 -12.81 -0.16 8.39
C LYS A 64 -11.72 0.03 7.35
N ARG A 65 -10.72 0.86 7.65
CA ARG A 65 -9.51 1.06 6.87
C ARG A 65 -8.31 0.75 7.76
N LEU A 66 -7.34 -0.02 7.26
CA LEU A 66 -6.09 -0.23 7.98
C LEU A 66 -5.22 1.02 7.86
N ALA A 67 -4.51 1.31 8.94
CA ALA A 67 -3.48 2.35 8.99
C ALA A 67 -2.09 1.71 8.86
N TRP A 68 -1.19 2.44 8.21
CA TRP A 68 0.14 1.99 7.88
C TRP A 68 1.16 3.09 8.18
N CYS A 69 2.39 2.70 8.50
CA CYS A 69 3.51 3.61 8.66
C CYS A 69 4.39 3.57 7.42
N LEU A 70 4.67 4.74 6.85
CA LEU A 70 5.67 4.88 5.79
C LEU A 70 7.05 5.03 6.42
N THR A 71 7.77 3.93 6.47
CA THR A 71 9.12 3.85 7.06
C THR A 71 10.20 3.95 5.99
N GLY A 72 11.42 4.29 6.38
CA GLY A 72 12.55 4.48 5.48
C GLY A 72 13.38 5.67 5.92
N GLY A 73 14.40 6.01 5.14
CA GLY A 73 15.25 7.17 5.44
C GLY A 73 16.17 7.48 4.27
N GLN A 74 17.06 8.46 4.46
CA GLN A 74 17.99 8.92 3.42
C GLN A 74 18.82 7.79 2.78
N HIS A 75 19.05 6.70 3.51
CA HIS A 75 19.88 5.57 3.06
C HIS A 75 19.14 4.22 3.05
N ALA A 76 17.84 4.19 3.30
CA ALA A 76 17.05 2.97 3.33
C ALA A 76 15.81 3.10 2.44
N PRO A 77 15.49 2.10 1.61
CA PRO A 77 14.30 2.16 0.75
C PRO A 77 13.04 2.31 1.60
N GLN A 78 12.08 3.07 1.07
CA GLN A 78 10.80 3.23 1.74
C GLN A 78 10.04 1.91 1.80
N ARG A 79 9.37 1.65 2.93
CA ARG A 79 8.52 0.48 3.18
C ARG A 79 7.23 0.89 3.87
N ILE A 80 6.15 0.17 3.58
CA ILE A 80 4.86 0.31 4.26
C ILE A 80 4.76 -0.79 5.33
N ARG A 81 4.65 -0.36 6.59
CA ARG A 81 4.55 -1.26 7.75
C ARG A 81 3.20 -1.16 8.42
N TRP A 82 2.70 -2.27 8.96
CA TRP A 82 1.40 -2.26 9.62
C TRP A 82 1.46 -1.41 10.90
N ARG A 83 0.57 -0.41 11.01
CA ARG A 83 0.39 0.37 12.23
C ARG A 83 -0.56 -0.34 13.17
N ASP A 84 -0.07 -1.39 13.81
CA ASP A 84 -0.84 -2.11 14.83
C ASP A 84 -0.86 -1.36 16.18
N ARG A 85 -1.56 -1.93 17.16
CA ARG A 85 -1.73 -1.32 18.50
C ARG A 85 -0.43 -1.19 19.29
N TRP A 86 0.60 -1.98 18.97
CA TRP A 86 1.86 -2.02 19.69
C TRP A 86 2.88 -1.07 19.07
N HIS A 87 2.85 -0.95 17.74
CA HIS A 87 3.68 -0.04 16.98
C HIS A 87 3.18 1.42 17.08
N ALA A 88 1.86 1.63 17.08
CA ALA A 88 1.26 2.96 17.03
C ALA A 88 1.74 3.94 18.13
N PRO A 89 1.84 3.56 19.42
CA PRO A 89 2.11 4.52 20.50
C PRO A 89 3.47 5.23 20.40
N HIS A 90 4.45 4.62 19.75
CA HIS A 90 5.83 5.14 19.69
C HIS A 90 6.28 5.51 18.28
N CYS A 91 5.42 5.33 17.27
CA CYS A 91 5.79 5.52 15.89
C CYS A 91 5.54 6.96 15.42
N THR A 92 6.61 7.62 15.02
CA THR A 92 6.66 9.00 14.51
C THR A 92 6.66 9.10 12.98
N HIS A 93 6.58 7.97 12.28
CA HIS A 93 6.59 7.95 10.82
C HIS A 93 5.27 8.49 10.25
N PRO A 94 5.30 9.05 9.02
CA PRO A 94 4.08 9.43 8.31
C PRO A 94 3.09 8.26 8.25
N VAL A 95 1.82 8.56 8.48
CA VAL A 95 0.76 7.54 8.50
C VAL A 95 -0.05 7.59 7.22
N LEU A 96 -0.22 6.43 6.61
CA LEU A 96 -1.02 6.21 5.40
C LEU A 96 -2.25 5.36 5.76
N ILE A 97 -3.26 5.38 4.90
CA ILE A 97 -4.51 4.64 5.09
C ILE A 97 -4.85 3.85 3.82
N ASP A 98 -5.46 2.67 3.99
CA ASP A 98 -5.89 1.82 2.87
C ASP A 98 -6.69 2.61 1.84
N HIS A 99 -6.29 2.54 0.57
CA HIS A 99 -7.00 3.20 -0.51
C HIS A 99 -8.38 2.60 -0.69
N HIS A 100 -9.42 3.43 -0.62
CA HIS A 100 -10.79 3.05 -0.94
C HIS A 100 -11.22 3.81 -2.20
N CYS A 101 -11.64 3.08 -3.22
CA CYS A 101 -12.18 3.72 -4.40
C CYS A 101 -13.48 4.45 -4.04
N PRO A 102 -13.69 5.68 -4.55
CA PRO A 102 -14.99 6.32 -4.43
C PRO A 102 -16.05 5.46 -5.12
N PRO A 103 -17.31 5.46 -4.64
CA PRO A 103 -18.40 4.79 -5.33
C PRO A 103 -18.50 5.38 -6.75
N GLN A 104 -18.52 4.50 -7.76
CA GLN A 104 -18.79 4.96 -9.12
C GLN A 104 -20.26 5.40 -9.20
N PRO A 105 -20.57 6.53 -9.86
CA PRO A 105 -21.95 6.87 -10.12
C PRO A 105 -22.55 5.75 -10.97
N VAL A 106 -23.56 5.07 -10.45
CA VAL A 106 -24.40 4.22 -11.27
C VAL A 106 -25.11 5.15 -12.25
N GLN A 107 -24.79 5.04 -13.53
CA GLN A 107 -25.64 5.64 -14.55
C GLN A 107 -26.95 4.84 -14.47
N GLU A 108 -27.97 5.43 -13.87
CA GLU A 108 -29.34 4.95 -14.04
C GLU A 108 -29.63 5.04 -15.54
N THR A 109 -29.55 3.89 -16.21
CA THR A 109 -30.09 3.73 -17.55
C THR A 109 -31.59 3.98 -17.44
N LEU A 110 -32.01 5.20 -17.77
CA LEU A 110 -33.41 5.52 -18.05
C LEU A 110 -33.88 4.58 -19.17
N LEU A 111 -34.68 3.58 -18.78
CA LEU A 111 -35.51 2.78 -19.68
C LEU A 111 -36.79 3.56 -20.01
#